data_AF-A0A9W7Z0V8-F1
#
_entry.id   AF-A0A9W7Z0V8-F1
#
_cell.length_a   1.000
_cell.length_b   1.000
_cell.length_c   1.000
_cell.angle_alpha   90.00
_cell.angle_beta   90.00
_cell.angle_gamma   90.00
#
_symmetry.space_group_name_H-M   'P 1'
#
loop_
_entity.id
_entity.type
_entity.pdbx_description
1 polymer ?
#
loop_
_entity_poly.entity_id
_entity_poly.type
_entity_poly.pdbx_seq_one_letter_code
_entity_poly.pdbx_strand_id
1 'polypeptide(L)'
;MSASSTDMCDIKAGSTLTIEFHEEEDRGSRAIEGKHYGPCIAYLSKMTTDGQPSGWFKIFEQGYDPSSKEWCIDTLNANDGQLDITIPGDIEDGDYLLRGEIIALHLAEKKGGAEFYNNCVQLTISGGTGTAKPDLVEIPGVYAEDDPGIYFNLYDGYDSYSIPGPKVYKAGTVAAVDPKESGKNSNVDPDETTTGDDDKTSSTAGDDDETTTRSRSSNGKASPTGDPKPSPTSNNLPKSSSTAGNTMPTSAPKVPCTRRRRRRGNTDARRQIAEL
;
A
#
# COMPACT_ATOMS: atom_id res chain seq x y z
N MET A 1 -31.05 -12.51 27.27
CA MET A 1 -29.86 -11.80 26.78
C MET A 1 -30.02 -11.70 25.28
N SER A 2 -30.16 -10.51 24.70
CA SER A 2 -30.07 -10.36 23.24
C SER A 2 -28.61 -10.31 22.84
N ALA A 3 -28.22 -11.12 21.87
CA ALA A 3 -27.03 -10.82 21.09
C ALA A 3 -27.31 -9.53 20.31
N SER A 4 -26.40 -8.56 20.36
CA SER A 4 -26.38 -7.52 19.34
C SER A 4 -26.08 -8.19 18.01
N SER A 5 -26.80 -7.83 16.94
CA SER A 5 -26.32 -8.16 15.61
C SER A 5 -24.93 -7.53 15.43
N THR A 6 -24.04 -8.28 14.77
CA THR A 6 -22.78 -7.73 14.26
C THR A 6 -23.08 -7.37 12.81
N ASP A 7 -23.29 -6.08 12.56
CA ASP A 7 -23.87 -5.58 11.31
C ASP A 7 -22.84 -5.55 10.18
N MET A 8 -22.43 -6.74 9.71
CA MET A 8 -21.52 -6.93 8.58
C MET A 8 -22.21 -6.56 7.25
N CYS A 9 -21.42 -6.10 6.30
CA CYS A 9 -21.94 -5.65 5.01
C CYS A 9 -22.22 -6.82 4.05
N ASP A 10 -23.47 -7.31 4.02
CA ASP A 10 -23.96 -8.28 3.02
C ASP A 10 -23.80 -7.74 1.59
N ILE A 11 -22.75 -8.13 0.88
CA ILE A 11 -22.45 -7.66 -0.48
C ILE A 11 -22.29 -8.82 -1.48
N LYS A 12 -22.45 -8.51 -2.77
CA LYS A 12 -22.26 -9.45 -3.87
C LYS A 12 -20.91 -9.25 -4.55
N ALA A 13 -20.23 -10.35 -4.85
CA ALA A 13 -19.08 -10.35 -5.73
C ALA A 13 -19.44 -9.69 -7.08
N GLY A 14 -18.53 -8.89 -7.64
CA GLY A 14 -18.75 -8.14 -8.88
C GLY A 14 -19.62 -6.88 -8.74
N SER A 15 -20.07 -6.50 -7.54
CA SER A 15 -20.86 -5.28 -7.32
C SER A 15 -20.03 -4.10 -6.81
N THR A 16 -20.55 -2.88 -6.98
CA THR A 16 -19.91 -1.65 -6.49
C THR A 16 -20.34 -1.35 -5.05
N LEU A 17 -19.36 -1.28 -4.15
CA LEU A 17 -19.46 -0.66 -2.84
C LEU A 17 -18.98 0.80 -2.96
N THR A 18 -19.57 1.71 -2.20
CA THR A 18 -19.06 3.06 -2.03
C THR A 18 -18.53 3.20 -0.60
N ILE A 19 -17.29 3.67 -0.44
CA ILE A 19 -16.78 4.15 0.85
C ILE A 19 -17.13 5.64 0.97
N GLU A 20 -17.68 6.08 2.10
CA GLU A 20 -17.85 7.50 2.47
C GLU A 20 -16.69 7.90 3.40
N PHE A 21 -15.88 8.90 2.99
CA PHE A 21 -14.85 9.55 3.82
C PHE A 21 -15.33 10.95 4.20
N HIS A 22 -15.09 11.35 5.46
CA HIS A 22 -15.43 12.66 6.00
C HIS A 22 -14.32 13.21 6.89
N GLU A 23 -14.15 14.53 6.88
CA GLU A 23 -13.26 15.25 7.80
C GLU A 23 -13.91 15.50 9.17
N GLU A 24 -15.22 15.65 9.20
CA GLU A 24 -16.05 15.99 10.36
C GLU A 24 -17.15 14.93 10.56
N GLU A 25 -17.83 14.92 11.70
CA GLU A 25 -18.93 13.96 11.97
C GLU A 25 -20.15 14.12 11.02
N ASP A 26 -20.24 15.19 10.22
CA ASP A 26 -21.38 15.45 9.35
C ASP A 26 -21.20 14.91 7.91
N ARG A 27 -22.16 14.07 7.50
CA ARG A 27 -22.21 13.46 6.16
C ARG A 27 -22.68 14.46 5.12
N GLY A 28 -21.71 15.11 4.50
CA GLY A 28 -21.89 16.29 3.65
C GLY A 28 -20.70 17.24 3.71
N SER A 29 -19.87 17.11 4.75
CA SER A 29 -18.47 17.56 4.74
C SER A 29 -17.67 16.91 3.59
N ARG A 30 -16.56 17.56 3.25
CA ARG A 30 -15.51 17.02 2.36
C ARG A 30 -14.78 15.86 3.05
N ALA A 31 -14.07 15.05 2.27
CA ALA A 31 -13.26 13.96 2.82
C ALA A 31 -12.04 14.47 3.60
N ILE A 32 -11.37 15.52 3.11
CA ILE A 32 -10.18 16.13 3.74
C ILE A 32 -9.90 17.54 3.18
N GLU A 33 -9.58 18.54 4.02
CA GLU A 33 -9.16 19.90 3.65
C GLU A 33 -7.66 19.93 3.24
N GLY A 34 -7.07 21.12 3.16
CA GLY A 34 -5.69 21.34 3.61
C GLY A 34 -4.60 21.14 2.56
N LYS A 35 -4.96 20.85 1.30
CA LYS A 35 -4.01 20.42 0.26
C LYS A 35 -3.24 19.15 0.64
N HIS A 36 -3.90 18.22 1.33
CA HIS A 36 -3.38 16.89 1.68
C HIS A 36 -3.19 15.97 0.45
N TYR A 37 -2.85 16.50 -0.73
CA TYR A 37 -2.80 15.82 -2.03
C TYR A 37 -2.09 14.46 -1.98
N GLY A 38 -2.65 13.47 -2.68
CA GLY A 38 -2.16 12.11 -2.69
C GLY A 38 -3.19 11.09 -3.22
N PRO A 39 -2.82 9.80 -3.25
CA PRO A 39 -3.68 8.73 -3.74
C PRO A 39 -4.79 8.35 -2.76
N CYS A 40 -5.83 7.71 -3.31
CA CYS A 40 -6.69 6.81 -2.54
C CYS A 40 -6.48 5.37 -3.02
N ILE A 41 -6.46 4.43 -2.07
CA ILE A 41 -6.15 3.02 -2.30
C ILE A 41 -7.17 2.18 -1.52
N ALA A 42 -7.55 1.01 -2.03
CA ALA A 42 -8.31 0.04 -1.24
C ALA A 42 -7.75 -1.37 -1.35
N TYR A 43 -7.62 -2.03 -0.20
CA TYR A 43 -7.18 -3.41 -0.07
C TYR A 43 -8.29 -4.29 0.49
N LEU A 44 -8.42 -5.50 -0.03
CA LEU A 44 -9.32 -6.52 0.46
C LEU A 44 -8.49 -7.66 1.08
N SER A 45 -8.94 -8.21 2.19
CA SER A 45 -8.39 -9.43 2.82
C SER A 45 -9.54 -10.33 3.21
N LYS A 46 -9.43 -11.64 2.96
CA LYS A 46 -10.35 -12.60 3.58
C LYS A 46 -10.11 -12.60 5.10
N MET A 47 -11.14 -12.89 5.88
CA MET A 47 -11.03 -13.07 7.32
C MET A 47 -10.77 -14.53 7.67
N THR A 48 -9.85 -14.75 8.62
CA THR A 48 -9.67 -16.03 9.31
C THR A 48 -10.80 -16.27 10.30
N THR A 49 -10.91 -17.49 10.85
CA THR A 49 -11.97 -17.87 11.81
C THR A 49 -11.91 -17.11 13.15
N ASP A 50 -10.75 -16.53 13.49
CA ASP A 50 -10.54 -15.63 14.63
C ASP A 50 -10.76 -14.13 14.28
N GLY A 51 -11.12 -13.82 13.03
CA GLY A 51 -11.49 -12.48 12.58
C GLY A 51 -10.35 -11.61 12.07
N GLN A 52 -9.16 -12.18 11.90
CA GLN A 52 -7.95 -11.49 11.46
C GLN A 52 -7.82 -11.49 9.92
N PRO A 53 -7.09 -10.54 9.31
CA PRO A 53 -6.79 -10.59 7.88
C PRO A 53 -5.88 -11.78 7.55
N SER A 54 -6.20 -12.54 6.50
CA SER A 54 -5.38 -13.65 5.98
C SER A 54 -4.37 -13.23 4.89
N GLY A 55 -3.92 -11.97 4.92
CA GLY A 55 -3.12 -11.34 3.86
C GLY A 55 -3.97 -10.49 2.90
N TRP A 56 -3.43 -9.33 2.50
CA TRP A 56 -4.15 -8.30 1.76
C TRP A 56 -3.83 -8.30 0.27
N PHE A 57 -4.79 -7.93 -0.57
CA PHE A 57 -4.56 -7.63 -1.99
C PHE A 57 -5.26 -6.33 -2.40
N LYS A 58 -4.60 -5.53 -3.25
CA LYS A 58 -5.12 -4.24 -3.70
C LYS A 58 -6.25 -4.46 -4.71
N ILE A 59 -7.41 -3.84 -4.50
CA ILE A 59 -8.58 -3.93 -5.41
C ILE A 59 -8.95 -2.59 -6.06
N PHE A 60 -8.40 -1.47 -5.56
CA PHE A 60 -8.58 -0.14 -6.13
C PHE A 60 -7.33 0.71 -5.90
N GLU A 61 -7.00 1.56 -6.88
CA GLU A 61 -6.12 2.70 -6.69
C GLU A 61 -6.48 3.85 -7.63
N GLN A 62 -6.26 5.07 -7.16
CA GLN A 62 -6.25 6.28 -7.96
C GLN A 62 -5.20 7.22 -7.38
N GLY A 63 -4.33 7.77 -8.23
CA GLY A 63 -3.21 8.63 -7.84
C GLY A 63 -3.39 10.06 -8.34
N TYR A 64 -2.37 10.56 -9.03
CA TYR A 64 -2.40 11.79 -9.81
C TYR A 64 -2.78 11.50 -11.26
N ASP A 65 -3.69 12.28 -11.84
CA ASP A 65 -3.98 12.27 -13.28
C ASP A 65 -3.22 13.43 -13.98
N PRO A 66 -2.22 13.14 -14.83
CA PRO A 66 -1.46 14.19 -15.52
C PRO A 66 -2.26 14.99 -16.55
N SER A 67 -3.46 14.54 -16.93
CA SER A 67 -4.31 15.13 -17.97
C SER A 67 -5.33 16.13 -17.41
N SER A 68 -5.98 15.83 -16.27
CA SER A 68 -6.80 16.80 -15.54
C SER A 68 -5.98 17.65 -14.55
N LYS A 69 -4.78 17.17 -14.20
CA LYS A 69 -3.88 17.74 -13.17
C LYS A 69 -4.46 17.65 -11.75
N GLU A 70 -5.36 16.70 -11.51
CA GLU A 70 -6.01 16.42 -10.22
C GLU A 70 -5.41 15.18 -9.51
N TRP A 71 -5.55 15.13 -8.19
CA TRP A 71 -5.31 13.94 -7.38
C TRP A 71 -6.62 13.21 -7.05
N CYS A 72 -6.53 11.97 -6.58
CA CYS A 72 -7.71 11.24 -6.09
C CYS A 72 -8.52 12.05 -5.08
N ILE A 73 -7.85 12.72 -4.13
CA ILE A 73 -8.47 13.57 -3.10
C ILE A 73 -9.31 14.72 -3.70
N ASP A 74 -8.87 15.33 -4.81
CA ASP A 74 -9.66 16.36 -5.49
C ASP A 74 -10.97 15.77 -6.02
N THR A 75 -10.89 14.61 -6.68
CA THR A 75 -12.08 13.91 -7.22
C THR A 75 -12.98 13.34 -6.12
N LEU A 76 -12.41 12.93 -4.98
CA LEU A 76 -13.13 12.41 -3.81
C LEU A 76 -13.93 13.52 -3.13
N ASN A 77 -13.30 14.68 -2.91
CA ASN A 77 -13.95 15.89 -2.42
C ASN A 77 -15.04 16.37 -3.40
N ALA A 78 -14.80 16.30 -4.71
CA ALA A 78 -15.79 16.64 -5.73
C ALA A 78 -16.98 15.65 -5.84
N ASN A 79 -16.85 14.43 -5.31
CA ASN A 79 -17.90 13.40 -5.32
C ASN A 79 -18.66 13.30 -3.97
N ASP A 80 -18.64 14.36 -3.16
CA ASP A 80 -19.23 14.40 -1.81
C ASP A 80 -18.70 13.27 -0.89
N GLY A 81 -17.37 13.09 -0.86
CA GLY A 81 -16.66 12.13 0.00
C GLY A 81 -16.74 10.65 -0.43
N GLN A 82 -17.41 10.35 -1.55
CA GLN A 82 -17.70 8.99 -1.99
C GLN A 82 -16.60 8.40 -2.89
N LEU A 83 -15.98 7.29 -2.48
CA LEU A 83 -15.06 6.49 -3.27
C LEU A 83 -15.74 5.19 -3.75
N ASP A 84 -15.95 5.05 -5.06
CA ASP A 84 -16.60 3.87 -5.64
C ASP A 84 -15.60 2.74 -5.95
N ILE A 85 -15.77 1.59 -5.31
CA ILE A 85 -14.89 0.42 -5.42
C ILE A 85 -15.71 -0.78 -5.90
N THR A 86 -15.20 -1.51 -6.90
CA THR A 86 -15.84 -2.75 -7.38
C THR A 86 -15.23 -3.95 -6.67
N ILE A 87 -16.07 -4.72 -5.96
CA ILE A 87 -15.68 -5.99 -5.38
C ILE A 87 -15.39 -6.98 -6.52
N PRO A 88 -14.25 -7.71 -6.55
CA PRO A 88 -13.99 -8.71 -7.59
C PRO A 88 -15.13 -9.75 -7.72
N GLY A 89 -15.38 -10.23 -8.94
CA GLY A 89 -16.44 -11.20 -9.22
C GLY A 89 -16.06 -12.66 -8.97
N ASP A 90 -14.76 -12.93 -8.80
CA ASP A 90 -14.16 -14.26 -8.88
C ASP A 90 -13.53 -14.76 -7.57
N ILE A 91 -13.55 -13.92 -6.53
CA ILE A 91 -13.18 -14.31 -5.15
C ILE A 91 -14.17 -15.33 -4.59
N GLU A 92 -13.80 -15.97 -3.49
CA GLU A 92 -14.65 -16.93 -2.78
C GLU A 92 -15.65 -16.22 -1.85
N ASP A 93 -16.73 -16.92 -1.51
CA ASP A 93 -17.73 -16.44 -0.55
C ASP A 93 -17.19 -16.46 0.90
N GLY A 94 -17.75 -15.62 1.76
CA GLY A 94 -17.43 -15.55 3.20
C GLY A 94 -17.10 -14.14 3.67
N ASP A 95 -16.42 -14.05 4.81
CA ASP A 95 -16.17 -12.78 5.49
C ASP A 95 -14.81 -12.16 5.10
N TYR A 96 -14.80 -10.82 4.99
CA TYR A 96 -13.68 -10.03 4.48
C TYR A 96 -13.52 -8.71 5.24
N LEU A 97 -12.27 -8.24 5.33
CA LEU A 97 -11.92 -6.87 5.69
C LEU A 97 -11.63 -6.07 4.42
N LEU A 98 -12.31 -4.94 4.24
CA LEU A 98 -11.96 -3.92 3.25
C LEU A 98 -11.31 -2.73 3.94
N ARG A 99 -10.02 -2.50 3.68
CA ARG A 99 -9.27 -1.33 4.15
C ARG A 99 -9.30 -0.24 3.07
N GLY A 100 -9.96 0.86 3.36
CA GLY A 100 -9.81 2.10 2.60
C GLY A 100 -8.64 2.92 3.14
N GLU A 101 -7.88 3.57 2.25
CA GLU A 101 -6.70 4.36 2.60
C GLU A 101 -6.58 5.60 1.73
N ILE A 102 -6.23 6.72 2.36
CA ILE A 102 -5.74 7.95 1.72
C ILE A 102 -4.33 8.20 2.26
N ILE A 103 -3.37 8.53 1.39
CA ILE A 103 -2.00 8.88 1.78
C ILE A 103 -1.77 10.35 1.45
N ALA A 104 -1.67 11.22 2.45
CA ALA A 104 -1.41 12.64 2.25
C ALA A 104 0.10 12.91 2.12
N LEU A 105 0.50 13.55 1.03
CA LEU A 105 1.92 13.73 0.67
C LEU A 105 2.47 15.13 1.02
N HIS A 106 1.71 15.94 1.75
CA HIS A 106 2.01 17.36 1.97
C HIS A 106 3.24 17.65 2.86
N LEU A 107 3.80 16.61 3.50
CA LEU A 107 5.09 16.66 4.22
C LEU A 107 6.05 15.54 3.75
N ALA A 108 5.72 14.84 2.65
CA ALA A 108 6.43 13.66 2.15
C ALA A 108 7.74 13.97 1.41
N GLU A 109 8.13 15.26 1.30
CA GLU A 109 9.49 15.66 0.93
C GLU A 109 10.52 15.34 2.04
N LYS A 110 10.05 14.83 3.19
CA LYS A 110 10.83 14.24 4.28
C LYS A 110 10.48 12.76 4.44
N LYS A 111 11.47 11.91 4.72
CA LYS A 111 11.22 10.51 5.10
C LYS A 111 10.37 10.44 6.37
N GLY A 112 9.37 9.55 6.36
CA GLY A 112 8.37 9.45 7.42
C GLY A 112 7.38 10.63 7.49
N GLY A 113 7.34 11.49 6.46
CA GLY A 113 6.43 12.64 6.38
C GLY A 113 5.14 12.41 5.58
N ALA A 114 4.94 11.24 4.97
CA ALA A 114 3.64 10.86 4.42
C ALA A 114 2.68 10.47 5.54
N GLU A 115 1.44 10.98 5.51
CA GLU A 115 0.42 10.73 6.53
C GLU A 115 -0.65 9.76 5.99
N PHE A 116 -1.01 8.76 6.78
CA PHE A 116 -1.87 7.66 6.35
C PHE A 116 -3.22 7.70 7.07
N TYR A 117 -4.28 7.98 6.33
CA TYR A 117 -5.65 7.98 6.82
C TYR A 117 -6.33 6.69 6.34
N ASN A 118 -6.47 5.70 7.22
CA ASN A 118 -7.06 4.41 6.87
C ASN A 118 -8.06 3.92 7.92
N ASN A 119 -9.10 3.22 7.47
CA ASN A 119 -9.96 2.43 8.34
C ASN A 119 -10.53 1.21 7.56
N CYS A 120 -11.12 0.25 8.27
CA CYS A 120 -11.53 -1.06 7.75
C CYS A 120 -13.01 -1.36 8.01
N VAL A 121 -13.73 -1.85 7.00
CA VAL A 121 -15.12 -2.35 7.15
C VAL A 121 -15.16 -3.88 7.03
N GLN A 122 -16.01 -4.49 7.87
CA GLN A 122 -16.31 -5.93 7.82
C GLN A 122 -17.43 -6.21 6.80
N LEU A 123 -17.11 -6.99 5.77
CA LEU A 123 -18.02 -7.40 4.69
C LEU A 123 -18.33 -8.90 4.80
N THR A 124 -19.54 -9.30 4.43
CA THR A 124 -19.88 -10.69 4.13
C THR A 124 -20.18 -10.76 2.64
N ILE A 125 -19.23 -11.33 1.88
CA ILE A 125 -19.26 -11.37 0.42
C ILE A 125 -19.89 -12.70 -0.03
N SER A 126 -20.77 -12.63 -1.03
CA SER A 126 -21.41 -13.83 -1.58
C SER A 126 -21.68 -13.80 -3.09
N GLY A 127 -21.80 -14.98 -3.70
CA GLY A 127 -22.01 -15.16 -5.14
C GLY A 127 -20.77 -14.99 -6.01
N GLY A 128 -19.57 -15.13 -5.45
CA GLY A 128 -18.31 -15.21 -6.20
C GLY A 128 -18.02 -16.62 -6.72
N THR A 129 -17.04 -16.76 -7.61
CA THR A 129 -16.70 -18.09 -8.20
C THR A 129 -15.68 -18.89 -7.39
N GLY A 130 -14.96 -18.27 -6.45
CA GLY A 130 -13.88 -18.92 -5.70
C GLY A 130 -12.68 -19.33 -6.56
N THR A 131 -12.46 -18.68 -7.71
CA THR A 131 -11.35 -18.98 -8.63
C THR A 131 -10.20 -17.97 -8.59
N ALA A 132 -10.37 -16.87 -7.87
CA ALA A 132 -9.37 -15.80 -7.75
C ALA A 132 -8.03 -16.31 -7.19
N LYS A 133 -6.93 -15.73 -7.69
CA LYS A 133 -5.56 -15.99 -7.22
C LYS A 133 -4.75 -14.70 -7.11
N PRO A 134 -5.11 -13.79 -6.19
CA PRO A 134 -4.34 -12.59 -5.93
C PRO A 134 -3.00 -12.92 -5.25
N ASP A 135 -1.97 -12.13 -5.56
CA ASP A 135 -0.78 -12.04 -4.72
C ASP A 135 -1.14 -11.32 -3.41
N LEU A 136 -0.71 -11.88 -2.28
CA LEU A 136 -1.02 -11.35 -0.95
C LEU A 136 0.19 -10.62 -0.35
N VAL A 137 -0.07 -9.48 0.30
CA VAL A 137 0.92 -8.65 1.01
C VAL A 137 0.51 -8.41 2.46
N GLU A 138 1.49 -8.18 3.32
CA GLU A 138 1.27 -7.84 4.72
C GLU A 138 1.16 -6.33 4.95
N ILE A 139 0.25 -5.93 5.85
CA ILE A 139 0.11 -4.56 6.31
C ILE A 139 0.08 -4.60 7.85
N PRO A 140 1.13 -4.10 8.55
CA PRO A 140 2.32 -3.41 8.04
C PRO A 140 3.29 -4.32 7.25
N GLY A 141 4.01 -3.73 6.29
CA GLY A 141 5.02 -4.41 5.47
C GLY A 141 5.02 -3.99 4.00
N VAL A 142 3.84 -3.67 3.46
CA VAL A 142 3.60 -3.30 2.05
C VAL A 142 4.31 -2.02 1.54
N TYR A 143 4.72 -1.12 2.45
CA TYR A 143 5.32 0.18 2.12
C TYR A 143 6.68 0.36 2.81
N ALA A 144 7.66 0.89 2.07
CA ALA A 144 8.98 1.27 2.57
C ALA A 144 9.16 2.80 2.64
N GLU A 145 10.04 3.29 3.53
CA GLU A 145 10.34 4.73 3.67
C GLU A 145 11.00 5.37 2.43
N ASP A 146 11.47 4.57 1.47
CA ASP A 146 12.10 4.99 0.23
C ASP A 146 11.31 4.59 -1.03
N ASP A 147 10.08 4.08 -0.88
CA ASP A 147 9.19 3.91 -2.02
C ASP A 147 8.88 5.29 -2.65
N PRO A 148 8.90 5.44 -3.99
CA PRO A 148 8.70 6.72 -4.67
C PRO A 148 7.27 7.28 -4.56
N GLY A 149 6.35 6.50 -4.00
CA GLY A 149 5.00 6.95 -3.61
C GLY A 149 4.89 7.44 -2.17
N ILE A 150 5.87 7.12 -1.31
CA ILE A 150 5.89 7.42 0.13
C ILE A 150 6.88 8.54 0.44
N TYR A 151 8.04 8.55 -0.22
CA TYR A 151 8.99 9.66 -0.20
C TYR A 151 8.88 10.44 -1.52
N PHE A 152 8.04 11.48 -1.52
CA PHE A 152 7.61 12.18 -2.72
C PHE A 152 7.50 13.69 -2.45
N ASN A 153 8.17 14.51 -3.28
CA ASN A 153 8.18 15.96 -3.13
C ASN A 153 7.12 16.62 -4.03
N LEU A 154 5.95 16.96 -3.46
CA LEU A 154 4.89 17.72 -4.14
C LEU A 154 5.33 19.11 -4.65
N TYR A 155 6.49 19.63 -4.23
CA TYR A 155 6.89 21.03 -4.44
C TYR A 155 7.99 21.21 -5.50
N ASP A 156 8.63 20.13 -5.98
CA ASP A 156 9.70 20.19 -6.99
C ASP A 156 9.20 20.19 -8.45
N GLY A 157 7.88 20.03 -8.63
CA GLY A 157 7.24 19.80 -9.93
C GLY A 157 7.20 18.32 -10.31
N TYR A 158 6.07 17.87 -10.86
CA TYR A 158 5.84 16.48 -11.22
C TYR A 158 4.83 16.37 -12.37
N ASP A 159 5.09 15.44 -13.29
CA ASP A 159 4.15 15.05 -14.36
C ASP A 159 3.59 13.63 -14.19
N SER A 160 4.00 12.92 -13.14
CA SER A 160 3.55 11.56 -12.82
C SER A 160 3.75 11.25 -11.33
N TYR A 161 2.96 10.34 -10.78
CA TYR A 161 3.11 9.82 -9.43
C TYR A 161 3.08 8.29 -9.44
N SER A 162 3.94 7.64 -8.65
CA SER A 162 3.98 6.18 -8.49
C SER A 162 3.18 5.78 -7.25
N ILE A 163 2.02 5.16 -7.45
CA ILE A 163 1.19 4.69 -6.32
C ILE A 163 1.92 3.53 -5.61
N PRO A 164 2.05 3.55 -4.27
CA PRO A 164 2.83 2.55 -3.54
C PRO A 164 2.09 1.21 -3.39
N GLY A 165 2.84 0.15 -3.03
CA GLY A 165 2.31 -1.21 -2.85
C GLY A 165 2.12 -2.01 -4.15
N PRO A 166 1.53 -3.22 -4.09
CA PRO A 166 1.35 -4.10 -5.25
C PRO A 166 0.37 -3.52 -6.27
N LYS A 167 0.33 -4.10 -7.48
CA LYS A 167 -0.63 -3.72 -8.52
C LYS A 167 -2.07 -4.09 -8.11
N VAL A 168 -3.07 -3.37 -8.63
CA VAL A 168 -4.49 -3.75 -8.47
C VAL A 168 -4.76 -5.14 -9.08
N TYR A 169 -5.33 -6.03 -8.27
CA TYR A 169 -5.84 -7.34 -8.69
C TYR A 169 -6.97 -7.18 -9.72
N LYS A 170 -6.98 -8.05 -10.74
CA LYS A 170 -8.00 -8.06 -11.78
C LYS A 170 -8.63 -9.44 -11.89
N ALA A 171 -9.96 -9.48 -11.84
CA ALA A 171 -10.71 -10.73 -11.91
C ALA A 171 -10.35 -11.54 -13.17
N GLY A 172 -10.16 -12.85 -13.01
CA GLY A 172 -9.73 -13.74 -14.09
C GLY A 172 -8.27 -13.62 -14.51
N THR A 173 -7.44 -12.83 -13.80
CA THR A 173 -5.98 -12.88 -13.94
C THR A 173 -5.36 -13.81 -12.90
N VAL A 174 -4.22 -14.40 -13.24
CA VAL A 174 -3.33 -15.05 -12.25
C VAL A 174 -2.32 -14.04 -11.73
N ALA A 175 -1.83 -14.28 -10.51
CA ALA A 175 -0.66 -13.68 -9.88
C ALA A 175 0.37 -13.10 -10.87
N ALA A 176 0.74 -11.83 -10.67
CA ALA A 176 1.48 -11.03 -11.63
C ALA A 176 2.88 -10.68 -11.10
N VAL A 177 3.76 -11.69 -11.11
CA VAL A 177 5.16 -11.65 -10.62
C VAL A 177 5.82 -10.28 -10.77
N ASP A 178 6.11 -9.64 -9.63
CA ASP A 178 6.79 -8.36 -9.61
C ASP A 178 8.30 -8.50 -9.91
N PRO A 179 8.93 -7.55 -10.64
CA PRO A 179 10.33 -7.70 -11.08
C PRO A 179 11.41 -7.70 -9.98
N LYS A 180 11.04 -7.74 -8.69
CA LYS A 180 11.95 -7.56 -7.55
C LYS A 180 12.55 -8.87 -6.99
N GLU A 181 12.29 -10.02 -7.61
CA GLU A 181 12.99 -11.28 -7.29
C GLU A 181 13.77 -11.85 -8.49
N SER A 182 14.87 -11.19 -8.85
CA SER A 182 15.89 -11.77 -9.73
C SER A 182 17.01 -12.40 -8.88
N GLY A 183 17.00 -13.72 -8.72
CA GLY A 183 18.17 -14.41 -8.14
C GLY A 183 17.96 -15.72 -7.39
N LYS A 184 17.30 -16.74 -7.97
CA LYS A 184 17.45 -18.15 -7.55
C LYS A 184 17.08 -19.14 -8.65
N ASN A 185 18.02 -19.41 -9.55
CA ASN A 185 17.95 -20.60 -10.41
C ASN A 185 18.24 -21.85 -9.57
N SER A 186 17.20 -22.59 -9.22
CA SER A 186 17.31 -23.97 -8.76
C SER A 186 16.73 -24.89 -9.84
N ASN A 187 17.54 -25.27 -10.83
CA ASN A 187 17.18 -26.39 -11.70
C ASN A 187 17.06 -27.64 -10.83
N VAL A 188 15.93 -28.35 -10.94
CA VAL A 188 15.71 -29.61 -10.23
C VAL A 188 16.08 -30.74 -11.18
N ASP A 189 17.11 -31.51 -10.80
CA ASP A 189 17.57 -32.68 -11.55
C ASP A 189 16.62 -33.88 -11.37
N PRO A 190 16.30 -34.63 -12.44
CA PRO A 190 15.71 -35.96 -12.34
C PRO A 190 16.80 -37.04 -12.22
N ASP A 191 16.72 -37.85 -11.18
CA ASP A 191 17.59 -39.02 -10.93
C ASP A 191 17.52 -40.09 -12.03
N GLU A 192 18.67 -40.51 -12.56
CA GLU A 192 18.90 -41.88 -13.02
C GLU A 192 20.38 -42.28 -12.89
N THR A 193 20.64 -43.56 -12.59
CA THR A 193 21.97 -44.11 -12.25
C THR A 193 22.42 -45.17 -13.24
N THR A 194 23.65 -45.09 -13.80
CA THR A 194 24.47 -46.30 -14.08
C THR A 194 25.98 -46.05 -14.34
N THR A 195 26.75 -47.08 -13.98
CA THR A 195 28.21 -47.30 -14.00
C THR A 195 28.95 -47.24 -15.35
N GLY A 196 30.25 -46.90 -15.35
CA GLY A 196 31.23 -47.22 -16.42
C GLY A 196 32.62 -46.59 -16.23
N ASP A 197 33.70 -47.38 -16.31
CA ASP A 197 35.08 -47.03 -15.91
C ASP A 197 35.99 -46.31 -16.96
N ASP A 198 37.13 -45.80 -16.47
CA ASP A 198 38.47 -45.54 -17.09
C ASP A 198 38.65 -44.77 -18.44
N ASP A 199 39.45 -43.69 -18.41
CA ASP A 199 40.87 -43.68 -18.86
C ASP A 199 41.60 -42.33 -18.55
N LYS A 200 42.82 -42.14 -19.07
CA LYS A 200 43.94 -41.30 -18.59
C LYS A 200 44.16 -39.91 -19.21
N THR A 201 44.73 -39.03 -18.37
CA THR A 201 45.95 -38.20 -18.58
C THR A 201 46.14 -37.38 -19.88
N SER A 202 46.32 -36.05 -19.76
CA SER A 202 47.67 -35.39 -19.90
C SER A 202 47.65 -33.85 -19.80
N SER A 203 48.65 -33.28 -19.08
CA SER A 203 49.40 -32.01 -19.32
C SER A 203 48.67 -30.66 -19.57
N THR A 204 49.11 -29.48 -19.09
CA THR A 204 50.43 -29.06 -18.53
C THR A 204 50.34 -27.82 -17.62
N ALA A 205 51.42 -27.52 -16.88
CA ALA A 205 51.74 -26.22 -16.23
C ALA A 205 51.84 -25.05 -17.24
N GLY A 206 52.07 -23.77 -16.89
CA GLY A 206 52.51 -23.02 -15.69
C GLY A 206 52.45 -21.51 -16.06
N ASP A 207 52.98 -20.51 -15.35
CA ASP A 207 53.79 -20.41 -14.12
C ASP A 207 53.44 -19.08 -13.39
N ASP A 208 54.00 -18.85 -12.20
CA ASP A 208 53.79 -17.64 -11.38
C ASP A 208 54.53 -16.38 -11.90
N ASP A 209 54.08 -15.20 -11.45
CA ASP A 209 54.99 -14.09 -11.13
C ASP A 209 54.46 -13.25 -9.95
N GLU A 210 55.30 -13.09 -8.92
CA GLU A 210 55.09 -12.20 -7.78
C GLU A 210 56.30 -11.28 -7.68
N THR A 211 56.12 -9.96 -7.62
CA THR A 211 56.90 -9.10 -6.68
C THR A 211 56.41 -7.66 -6.60
N THR A 212 56.44 -7.14 -5.37
CA THR A 212 56.10 -5.77 -4.94
C THR A 212 56.97 -4.66 -5.52
N THR A 213 56.55 -3.39 -5.35
CA THR A 213 57.42 -2.41 -4.66
C THR A 213 56.64 -1.25 -4.02
N ARG A 214 57.24 -0.59 -3.02
CA ARG A 214 56.67 0.53 -2.22
C ARG A 214 57.35 1.85 -2.57
N SER A 215 56.67 3.00 -2.37
CA SER A 215 57.21 4.13 -1.56
C SER A 215 56.31 5.38 -1.38
N ARG A 216 56.12 5.78 -0.10
CA ARG A 216 56.26 7.13 0.52
C ARG A 216 55.69 8.40 -0.19
N SER A 217 54.76 9.15 0.43
CA SER A 217 54.93 10.22 1.48
C SER A 217 55.00 11.64 0.85
N SER A 218 54.68 12.80 1.49
CA SER A 218 54.34 13.19 2.88
C SER A 218 53.54 14.53 2.94
N ASN A 219 52.92 14.83 4.11
CA ASN A 219 52.43 16.14 4.61
C ASN A 219 51.34 16.92 3.81
N GLY A 220 50.48 17.78 4.42
CA GLY A 220 50.15 18.00 5.84
C GLY A 220 50.14 19.48 6.30
N LYS A 221 48.96 20.06 6.63
CA LYS A 221 48.78 21.30 7.44
C LYS A 221 47.32 21.43 7.97
N ALA A 222 47.06 22.29 8.96
CA ALA A 222 45.76 22.42 9.65
C ALA A 222 45.40 23.87 10.08
N SER A 223 44.08 24.13 10.28
CA SER A 223 43.36 25.05 11.22
C SER A 223 43.83 26.50 11.49
N PRO A 224 43.03 27.36 12.21
CA PRO A 224 41.67 27.23 12.79
C PRO A 224 40.68 28.30 12.17
N THR A 225 39.59 28.87 12.72
CA THR A 225 38.96 28.95 14.07
C THR A 225 37.49 29.45 14.01
N GLY A 226 36.62 29.08 14.98
CA GLY A 226 35.78 30.05 15.71
C GLY A 226 34.27 30.22 15.39
N ASP A 227 33.40 29.81 16.32
CA ASP A 227 31.98 30.20 16.43
C ASP A 227 31.78 31.63 16.98
N PRO A 228 30.55 32.22 16.96
CA PRO A 228 29.67 32.01 18.12
C PRO A 228 28.15 31.88 17.84
N LYS A 229 27.47 31.18 18.75
CA LYS A 229 26.02 30.97 18.85
C LYS A 229 25.28 32.13 19.56
N PRO A 230 24.03 32.47 19.18
CA PRO A 230 22.98 32.96 20.09
C PRO A 230 21.90 31.89 20.42
N SER A 231 21.17 32.08 21.51
CA SER A 231 20.14 31.13 22.03
C SER A 231 18.70 31.58 21.68
N PRO A 232 17.65 30.76 21.92
CA PRO A 232 16.38 30.86 21.19
C PRO A 232 15.39 31.91 21.72
N THR A 233 14.38 32.21 20.90
CA THR A 233 13.12 32.84 21.32
C THR A 233 11.97 31.87 21.01
N SER A 234 10.99 31.77 21.92
CA SER A 234 9.87 30.84 21.80
C SER A 234 8.76 31.38 20.90
N ASN A 235 8.19 30.52 20.06
CA ASN A 235 6.82 30.62 19.56
C ASN A 235 6.20 29.22 19.68
N ASN A 236 5.09 29.12 20.42
CA ASN A 236 4.41 27.84 20.64
C ASN A 236 3.56 27.45 19.42
N LEU A 237 3.86 26.31 18.82
CA LEU A 237 2.92 25.54 18.00
C LEU A 237 2.55 24.26 18.77
N PRO A 238 1.29 23.79 18.74
CA PRO A 238 0.89 22.61 19.49
C PRO A 238 1.60 21.36 18.96
N LYS A 239 2.30 20.68 19.86
CA LYS A 239 3.08 19.47 19.56
C LYS A 239 2.16 18.24 19.58
N SER A 240 1.62 17.86 18.42
CA SER A 240 1.02 16.53 18.25
C SER A 240 2.05 15.43 18.53
N SER A 241 1.61 14.33 19.13
CA SER A 241 2.50 13.33 19.73
C SER A 241 2.93 12.26 18.74
N SER A 242 4.05 12.47 18.06
CA SER A 242 4.72 11.47 17.22
C SER A 242 5.37 10.35 18.07
N THR A 243 4.55 9.46 18.62
CA THR A 243 5.01 8.17 19.15
C THR A 243 4.78 7.10 18.09
N ALA A 244 5.81 6.81 17.29
CA ALA A 244 5.77 5.71 16.33
C ALA A 244 5.58 4.39 17.09
N GLY A 245 4.43 3.75 16.89
CA GLY A 245 3.99 2.61 17.69
C GLY A 245 2.81 1.88 17.04
N ASN A 246 2.81 1.81 15.71
CA ASN A 246 1.68 1.38 14.87
C ASN A 246 1.47 -0.14 14.89
N THR A 247 1.22 -0.68 16.08
CA THR A 247 0.49 -1.93 16.26
C THR A 247 -0.92 -1.68 15.75
N MET A 248 -1.38 -2.39 14.71
CA MET A 248 -2.80 -2.36 14.36
C MET A 248 -3.62 -2.87 15.56
N PRO A 249 -4.79 -2.28 15.85
CA PRO A 249 -5.70 -2.85 16.83
C PRO A 249 -6.14 -4.24 16.36
N THR A 250 -6.01 -5.25 17.22
CA THR A 250 -6.39 -6.66 16.96
C THR A 250 -7.91 -6.90 16.94
N SER A 251 -8.66 -5.89 16.53
CA SER A 251 -10.07 -5.93 16.16
C SER A 251 -10.38 -4.65 15.38
N ALA A 252 -10.75 -4.77 14.10
CA ALA A 252 -11.23 -3.63 13.32
C ALA A 252 -12.51 -3.05 13.96
N PRO A 253 -12.69 -1.72 14.00
CA PRO A 253 -13.94 -1.12 14.45
C PRO A 253 -15.09 -1.54 13.53
N LYS A 254 -16.27 -1.79 14.12
CA LYS A 254 -17.43 -2.31 13.40
C LYS A 254 -18.31 -1.17 12.91
N VAL A 255 -18.31 -0.90 11.60
CA VAL A 255 -19.14 0.14 10.98
C VAL A 255 -20.27 -0.49 10.15
N PRO A 256 -21.56 -0.17 10.41
CA PRO A 256 -22.69 -0.79 9.74
C PRO A 256 -22.91 -0.24 8.32
N CYS A 257 -23.10 -1.13 7.35
CA CYS A 257 -23.35 -0.75 5.96
C CYS A 257 -24.78 -0.23 5.73
N THR A 258 -24.95 0.91 5.06
CA THR A 258 -26.28 1.44 4.69
C THR A 258 -26.60 1.27 3.20
N ARG A 259 -27.82 0.81 2.88
CA ARG A 259 -28.33 0.70 1.49
C ARG A 259 -29.04 1.99 1.09
N ARG A 260 -28.36 2.86 0.35
CA ARG A 260 -28.93 4.11 -0.20
C ARG A 260 -29.19 4.03 -1.71
N ARG A 261 -30.13 4.86 -2.20
CA ARG A 261 -30.36 5.14 -3.62
C ARG A 261 -29.79 6.52 -3.94
N ARG A 262 -28.90 6.65 -4.92
CA ARG A 262 -28.36 7.97 -5.32
C ARG A 262 -29.39 8.70 -6.20
N ARG A 263 -29.89 9.85 -5.75
CA ARG A 263 -30.76 10.73 -6.57
C ARG A 263 -29.93 11.71 -7.42
N ARG A 264 -29.19 11.21 -8.41
CA ARG A 264 -28.62 12.02 -9.51
C ARG A 264 -28.91 11.32 -10.86
N GLY A 265 -29.49 12.04 -11.82
CA GLY A 265 -29.51 11.70 -13.26
C GLY A 265 -30.04 10.33 -13.73
N ASN A 266 -31.35 10.11 -13.71
CA ASN A 266 -32.09 9.10 -14.53
C ASN A 266 -31.67 7.61 -14.49
N THR A 267 -30.70 7.19 -13.67
CA THR A 267 -30.37 5.77 -13.45
C THR A 267 -30.61 5.38 -11.99
N ASP A 268 -31.65 4.59 -11.72
CA ASP A 268 -32.09 4.18 -10.37
C ASP A 268 -31.22 3.06 -9.78
N ALA A 269 -29.91 3.27 -9.76
CA ALA A 269 -28.92 2.34 -9.23
C ALA A 269 -28.95 2.31 -7.69
N ARG A 270 -29.16 1.12 -7.13
CA ARG A 270 -28.90 0.85 -5.70
C ARG A 270 -27.41 0.60 -5.51
N ARG A 271 -26.81 1.24 -4.51
CA ARG A 271 -25.45 0.95 -4.05
C ARG A 271 -25.47 0.65 -2.55
N GLN A 272 -24.39 0.04 -2.09
CA GLN A 272 -24.14 -0.18 -0.67
C GLN A 272 -23.06 0.82 -0.25
N ILE A 273 -23.27 1.46 0.89
CA ILE A 273 -22.34 2.43 1.44
C ILE A 273 -21.74 1.84 2.70
N ALA A 274 -20.41 1.76 2.69
CA ALA A 274 -19.56 1.51 3.84
C ALA A 274 -19.05 2.86 4.35
N GLU A 275 -19.09 3.06 5.66
CA GLU A 275 -18.64 4.28 6.32
C GLU A 275 -17.30 3.95 7.03
N LEU A 276 -16.38 4.92 7.07
CA LEU A 276 -15.04 4.79 7.66
C LEU A 276 -14.78 5.88 8.72
#